data_AF-A0A0U2PCG9-F1
#
_entry.id   AF-A0A0U2PCG9-F1
#
_cell.length_a   1.000
_cell.length_b   1.000
_cell.length_c   1.000
_cell.angle_alpha   90.00
_cell.angle_beta   90.00
_cell.angle_gamma   90.00
#
_symmetry.space_group_name_H-M   'P 1'
#
loop_
_entity.id
_entity.type
_entity.pdbx_description
1 polymer ?
#
loop_
_entity_poly.entity_id
_entity_poly.type
_entity_poly.pdbx_seq_one_letter_code
_entity_poly.pdbx_strand_id
1 'polypeptide(L)'
;MNADLQIQTRTELAFASIHCGQGCTEAVISKDGEIFVLADSNLIGHFTLSEQGYQLVQEYPLALHEDGEPPFEFLGLAYDALNDRYFLVSNSDDASQQDWLFTLDSQFNLVSRQPLSYTGETEGSLNEYTAMGLYFSEDALWMVSEQFTKVIKLTLSGEIVSVYDLLPEDMTMPSDLVVKDGKVYLIGDHENGEPVPPLIELTIE
;
A
#
# COMPACT_ATOMS: atom_id res chain seq x y z
N MET A 1 -18.47 11.15 -6.05
CA MET A 1 -17.28 11.41 -6.88
C MET A 1 -17.71 12.03 -8.19
N ASN A 2 -16.92 12.95 -8.75
CA ASN A 2 -17.19 13.53 -10.06
C ASN A 2 -16.91 12.45 -11.12
N ALA A 3 -17.81 12.25 -12.09
CA ALA A 3 -17.74 11.12 -13.03
C ALA A 3 -16.49 11.14 -13.93
N ASP A 4 -15.81 12.28 -14.02
CA ASP A 4 -14.68 12.48 -14.95
C ASP A 4 -13.29 12.37 -14.30
N LEU A 5 -13.16 12.02 -13.01
CA LEU A 5 -11.90 11.80 -12.27
C LEU A 5 -10.70 12.57 -12.86
N GLN A 6 -10.82 13.89 -12.89
CA GLN A 6 -9.85 14.72 -13.59
C GLN A 6 -8.61 14.90 -12.73
N ILE A 7 -7.44 14.66 -13.32
CA ILE A 7 -6.16 15.01 -12.72
C ILE A 7 -6.16 16.51 -12.41
N GLN A 8 -6.13 16.85 -11.12
CA GLN A 8 -6.13 18.25 -10.67
C GLN A 8 -4.74 18.87 -10.76
N THR A 9 -3.70 18.09 -10.50
CA THR A 9 -2.30 18.55 -10.47
C THR A 9 -1.38 17.37 -10.77
N ARG A 10 -0.25 17.66 -11.39
CA ARG A 10 0.89 16.74 -11.52
C ARG A 10 2.06 17.38 -10.79
N THR A 11 2.73 16.62 -9.94
CA THR A 11 3.92 17.05 -9.20
C THR A 11 5.00 16.00 -9.40
N GLU A 12 6.25 16.44 -9.40
CA GLU A 12 7.39 15.55 -9.23
C GLU A 12 7.70 15.49 -7.73
N LEU A 13 8.04 14.30 -7.23
CA LEU A 13 8.48 14.09 -5.86
C LEU A 13 9.95 13.69 -5.90
N ALA A 14 10.79 14.51 -5.30
CA ALA A 14 12.23 14.30 -5.28
C ALA A 14 12.68 13.91 -3.88
N PHE A 15 13.16 12.67 -3.75
CA PHE A 15 13.89 12.21 -2.58
C PHE A 15 15.31 12.81 -2.59
N ALA A 16 15.89 12.98 -1.40
CA ALA A 16 17.25 13.48 -1.23
C ALA A 16 18.29 12.35 -1.26
N SER A 17 17.93 11.16 -0.75
CA SER A 17 18.87 10.04 -0.60
C SER A 17 18.85 9.04 -1.75
N ILE A 18 17.81 9.06 -2.59
CA ILE A 18 17.69 8.17 -3.75
C ILE A 18 17.42 8.97 -5.03
N HIS A 19 17.91 8.45 -6.16
CA HIS A 19 17.56 8.99 -7.47
C HIS A 19 16.47 8.13 -8.10
N CYS A 20 15.23 8.57 -7.92
CA CYS A 20 14.08 7.95 -8.54
C CYS A 20 13.88 8.48 -9.97
N GLY A 21 14.26 7.68 -10.97
CA GLY A 21 14.02 8.03 -12.37
C GLY A 21 12.60 7.72 -12.85
N GLN A 22 12.07 6.56 -12.45
CA GLN A 22 10.72 6.03 -12.70
C GLN A 22 10.57 4.71 -11.92
N GLY A 23 9.33 4.34 -11.55
CA GLY A 23 9.02 3.04 -10.92
C GLY A 23 9.76 2.80 -9.61
N CYS A 24 9.74 3.79 -8.71
CA CYS A 24 10.36 3.68 -7.38
C CYS A 24 9.37 3.92 -6.24
N THR A 25 8.10 4.14 -6.58
CA THR A 25 7.07 4.58 -5.64
C THR A 25 6.11 3.44 -5.49
N GLU A 26 6.10 2.87 -4.29
CA GLU A 26 5.30 1.70 -3.96
C GLU A 26 3.94 2.11 -3.39
N ALA A 27 3.89 3.19 -2.60
CA ALA A 27 2.64 3.66 -2.03
C ALA A 27 2.64 5.17 -1.76
N VAL A 28 1.46 5.77 -1.84
CA VAL A 28 1.24 7.18 -1.50
C VAL A 28 0.03 7.29 -0.57
N ILE A 29 0.24 7.85 0.62
CA ILE A 29 -0.84 8.18 1.53
C ILE A 29 -0.87 9.69 1.80
N SER A 30 -2.00 10.17 2.32
CA SER A 30 -2.15 11.57 2.73
C SER A 30 -2.56 11.68 4.19
N LYS A 31 -2.00 12.68 4.87
CA LYS A 31 -2.33 13.06 6.25
C LYS A 31 -2.38 14.58 6.31
N ASP A 32 -3.53 15.16 6.65
CA ASP A 32 -3.71 16.61 6.86
C ASP A 32 -3.20 17.51 5.69
N GLY A 33 -3.24 17.00 4.46
CA GLY A 33 -2.75 17.70 3.26
C GLY A 33 -1.25 17.53 2.98
N GLU A 34 -0.54 16.83 3.87
CA GLU A 34 0.80 16.30 3.66
C GLU A 34 0.69 14.94 2.97
N ILE A 35 1.76 14.53 2.28
CA ILE A 35 1.84 13.20 1.66
C ILE A 35 3.06 12.45 2.18
N PHE A 36 2.89 11.15 2.34
CA PHE A 36 3.98 10.24 2.68
C PHE A 36 4.08 9.20 1.59
N VAL A 37 5.29 9.00 1.09
CA VAL A 37 5.55 8.15 -0.07
C VAL A 37 6.54 7.07 0.31
N LEU A 38 6.13 5.81 0.16
CA LEU A 38 7.00 4.66 0.30
C LEU A 38 7.71 4.41 -1.03
N ALA A 39 9.03 4.22 -0.96
CA ALA A 39 9.86 3.84 -2.10
C ALA A 39 10.50 2.47 -1.90
N ASP A 40 10.83 1.79 -3.01
CA ASP A 40 11.33 0.40 -3.06
C ASP A 40 12.57 0.19 -2.19
N SER A 41 13.35 1.26 -1.96
CA SER A 41 14.51 1.26 -1.08
C SER A 41 14.16 1.22 0.41
N ASN A 42 12.93 0.82 0.77
CA ASN A 42 12.39 0.85 2.13
C ASN A 42 12.53 2.23 2.78
N LEU A 43 12.16 3.27 2.04
CA LEU A 43 12.32 4.65 2.44
C LEU A 43 10.97 5.37 2.39
N ILE A 44 10.58 6.02 3.47
CA ILE A 44 9.40 6.88 3.47
C ILE A 44 9.83 8.33 3.36
N GLY A 45 9.37 9.02 2.33
CA GLY A 45 9.52 10.47 2.16
C GLY A 45 8.27 11.19 2.65
N HIS A 46 8.43 12.15 3.55
CA HIS A 46 7.38 13.07 3.97
C HIS A 46 7.47 14.36 3.16
N PHE A 47 6.39 14.73 2.47
CA PHE A 47 6.33 15.94 1.65
C PHE A 47 5.16 16.84 2.06
N THR A 48 5.43 18.14 2.06
CA THR A 48 4.42 19.19 2.30
C THR A 48 4.23 20.04 1.05
N LEU A 49 3.00 20.50 0.81
CA LEU A 49 2.69 21.38 -0.32
C LEU A 49 3.18 22.81 -0.05
N SER A 50 3.96 23.37 -0.99
CA SER A 50 4.34 24.78 -1.05
C SER A 50 3.85 25.44 -2.34
N GLU A 51 4.15 26.73 -2.52
CA GLU A 51 3.88 27.45 -3.78
C GLU A 51 4.60 26.83 -5.00
N GLN A 52 5.67 26.07 -4.77
CA GLN A 52 6.48 25.40 -5.79
C GLN A 52 6.08 23.94 -6.01
N GLY A 53 4.99 23.48 -5.38
CA GLY A 53 4.57 22.07 -5.37
C GLY A 53 5.00 21.34 -4.09
N TYR A 54 4.97 20.01 -4.11
CA TYR A 54 5.36 19.22 -2.95
C TYR A 54 6.87 19.27 -2.74
N GLN A 55 7.29 19.50 -1.50
CA GLN A 55 8.70 19.59 -1.09
C GLN A 55 8.98 18.58 0.00
N LEU A 56 10.10 17.88 -0.13
CA LEU A 56 10.57 16.92 0.87
C LEU A 56 10.89 17.64 2.17
N VAL A 57 10.28 17.18 3.26
CA VAL A 57 10.53 17.66 4.63
C VAL A 57 11.51 16.74 5.34
N GLN A 58 11.28 15.43 5.25
CA GLN A 58 12.03 14.44 5.97
C GLN A 58 11.95 13.08 5.28
N GLU A 59 13.00 12.27 5.46
CA GLU A 59 13.04 10.88 5.05
C GLU A 59 13.16 9.96 6.27
N TYR A 60 12.51 8.81 6.21
CA TYR A 60 12.47 7.80 7.25
C TYR A 60 12.89 6.46 6.66
N PRO A 61 14.14 6.01 6.86
CA PRO A 61 14.54 4.68 6.44
C PRO A 61 13.85 3.63 7.30
N LEU A 62 13.20 2.67 6.65
CA LEU A 62 12.61 1.51 7.30
C LEU A 62 13.66 0.41 7.36
N ALA A 63 14.12 0.09 8.57
CA ALA A 63 15.08 -0.98 8.82
C ALA A 63 14.42 -2.10 9.65
N LEU A 64 13.27 -2.60 9.16
CA LEU A 64 12.56 -3.71 9.80
C LEU A 64 13.14 -5.02 9.25
N HIS A 65 13.66 -5.88 10.11
CA HIS A 65 14.27 -7.15 9.74
C HIS A 65 14.10 -8.17 10.86
N GLU A 66 14.30 -9.45 10.56
CA GLU A 66 14.56 -10.46 11.58
C GLU A 66 16.04 -10.48 11.96
N ASP A 67 16.34 -10.99 13.16
CA ASP A 67 17.72 -11.06 13.65
C ASP A 67 18.57 -11.95 12.72
N GLY A 68 19.50 -11.32 12.00
CA GLY A 68 20.42 -12.00 11.08
C GLY A 68 19.91 -12.15 9.64
N GLU A 69 18.69 -11.69 9.35
CA GLU A 69 18.10 -11.72 8.01
C GLU A 69 18.15 -10.34 7.34
N PRO A 70 18.02 -10.27 6.00
CA PRO A 70 17.84 -9.01 5.28
C PRO A 70 16.60 -8.23 5.76
N PRO A 71 16.55 -6.90 5.50
CA PRO A 71 15.33 -6.12 5.70
C PRO A 71 14.15 -6.69 4.93
N PHE A 72 12.96 -6.61 5.53
CA PHE A 72 11.71 -6.85 4.84
C PHE A 72 11.51 -5.81 3.75
N GLU A 73 10.87 -6.22 2.67
CA GLU A 73 10.38 -5.33 1.61
C GLU A 73 8.91 -5.03 1.83
N PHE A 74 8.45 -3.89 1.32
CA PHE A 74 7.09 -3.41 1.49
C PHE A 74 6.62 -2.76 0.20
N LEU A 75 5.46 -3.18 -0.31
CA LEU A 75 4.86 -2.56 -1.48
C LEU A 75 3.56 -1.80 -1.14
N GLY A 76 3.25 -1.59 0.15
CA GLY A 76 2.00 -0.95 0.56
C GLY A 76 2.11 -0.22 1.89
N LEU A 77 1.53 0.97 1.96
CA LEU A 77 1.48 1.80 3.17
C LEU A 77 0.05 2.30 3.40
N ALA A 78 -0.48 2.09 4.59
CA ALA A 78 -1.78 2.63 5.01
C ALA A 78 -1.65 3.50 6.26
N TYR A 79 -2.63 4.38 6.47
CA TYR A 79 -2.67 5.30 7.59
C TYR A 79 -4.03 5.33 8.27
N ASP A 80 -4.01 5.17 9.59
CA ASP A 80 -5.16 5.40 10.46
C ASP A 80 -5.03 6.78 11.12
N ALA A 81 -5.84 7.71 10.63
CA ALA A 81 -5.90 9.08 11.12
C ALA A 81 -6.46 9.20 12.55
N LEU A 82 -7.26 8.23 13.01
CA LEU A 82 -7.87 8.30 14.34
C LEU A 82 -6.84 8.00 15.44
N ASN A 83 -5.98 7.00 15.22
CA ASN A 83 -4.99 6.56 16.20
C ASN A 83 -3.56 7.02 15.88
N ASP A 84 -3.37 7.75 14.78
CA ASP A 84 -2.07 8.21 14.29
C ASP A 84 -1.08 7.04 14.15
N ARG A 85 -1.49 6.06 13.35
CA ARG A 85 -0.76 4.80 13.10
C ARG A 85 -0.60 4.52 11.63
N TYR A 86 0.54 3.95 11.28
CA TYR A 86 0.85 3.50 9.93
C TYR A 86 0.90 1.98 9.90
N PHE A 87 0.55 1.41 8.75
CA PHE A 87 0.56 -0.02 8.54
C PHE A 87 1.35 -0.37 7.28
N LEU A 88 2.11 -1.45 7.37
CA LEU A 88 2.85 -2.06 6.28
C LEU A 88 2.59 -3.56 6.29
N VAL A 89 2.54 -4.18 5.12
CA VAL A 89 2.53 -5.64 4.96
C VAL A 89 3.81 -6.03 4.24
N SER A 90 4.56 -7.01 4.78
CA SER A 90 5.77 -7.49 4.12
C SER A 90 5.47 -8.05 2.73
N ASN A 91 6.39 -7.83 1.81
CA ASN A 91 6.42 -8.51 0.52
C ASN A 91 7.41 -9.68 0.55
N SER A 92 7.04 -10.82 -0.04
CA SER A 92 7.94 -11.96 -0.22
C SER A 92 7.56 -12.82 -1.43
N ASP A 93 8.51 -12.97 -2.35
CA ASP A 93 8.41 -13.89 -3.48
C ASP A 93 8.49 -15.38 -3.08
N ASP A 94 8.80 -15.69 -1.83
CA ASP A 94 9.05 -17.06 -1.35
C ASP A 94 7.82 -17.66 -0.64
N ALA A 95 7.23 -18.67 -1.27
CA ALA A 95 6.05 -19.41 -0.79
C ALA A 95 6.17 -19.97 0.64
N SER A 96 7.40 -20.13 1.13
CA SER A 96 7.68 -20.69 2.44
C SER A 96 7.84 -19.64 3.54
N GLN A 97 7.85 -18.36 3.19
CA GLN A 97 8.02 -17.26 4.14
C GLN A 97 6.69 -16.82 4.74
N GLN A 98 6.73 -16.44 6.02
CA GLN A 98 5.57 -15.89 6.72
C GLN A 98 5.46 -14.41 6.39
N ASP A 99 4.29 -14.00 5.89
CA ASP A 99 3.97 -12.57 5.75
C ASP A 99 3.59 -11.94 7.09
N TRP A 100 3.93 -10.67 7.26
CA TRP A 100 3.76 -9.94 8.50
C TRP A 100 3.03 -8.62 8.27
N LEU A 101 2.08 -8.32 9.16
CA LEU A 101 1.54 -6.98 9.36
C LEU A 101 2.40 -6.24 10.38
N PHE A 102 2.88 -5.07 10.00
CA PHE A 102 3.59 -4.14 10.88
C PHE A 102 2.70 -2.94 11.18
N THR A 103 2.72 -2.51 12.44
CA THR A 103 2.12 -1.25 12.88
C THR A 103 3.21 -0.33 13.35
N LEU A 104 3.23 0.90 12.85
CA LEU A 104 4.20 1.93 13.20
C LEU A 104 3.52 3.12 13.88
N ASP A 105 4.27 3.83 14.71
CA ASP A 105 3.86 5.13 15.25
C ASP A 105 4.05 6.26 14.23
N SER A 106 3.75 7.50 14.61
CA SER A 106 3.86 8.65 13.71
C SER A 106 5.28 9.14 13.44
N GLN A 107 6.27 8.49 14.03
CA GLN A 107 7.68 8.67 13.75
C GLN A 107 8.26 7.44 13.03
N PHE A 108 7.39 6.54 12.53
CA PHE A 108 7.74 5.30 11.84
C PHE A 108 8.53 4.30 12.69
N ASN A 109 8.41 4.36 14.03
CA ASN A 109 8.94 3.32 14.90
C ASN A 109 7.97 2.14 14.98
N LEU A 110 8.52 0.92 15.08
CA LEU A 110 7.74 -0.30 15.25
C LEU A 110 6.95 -0.30 16.57
N VAL A 111 5.63 -0.41 16.47
CA VAL A 111 4.71 -0.59 17.61
C VAL A 111 4.39 -2.07 17.79
N SER A 112 4.06 -2.77 16.70
CA SER A 112 3.76 -4.20 16.74
C SER A 112 4.01 -4.88 15.41
N ARG A 113 4.21 -6.20 15.47
CA ARG A 113 4.36 -7.10 14.32
C ARG A 113 3.48 -8.33 14.55
N GLN A 114 2.62 -8.66 13.59
CA GLN A 114 1.69 -9.79 13.67
C GLN A 114 1.81 -10.66 12.42
N PRO A 115 1.81 -12.00 12.54
CA PRO A 115 1.82 -12.86 11.37
C PRO A 115 0.48 -12.73 10.64
N LEU A 116 0.51 -12.65 9.32
CA LEU A 116 -0.70 -12.81 8.53
C LEU A 116 -1.21 -14.25 8.65
N SER A 117 -2.52 -14.38 8.81
CA SER A 117 -3.17 -15.68 8.96
C SER A 117 -4.50 -15.69 8.21
N TYR A 118 -4.85 -16.84 7.64
CA TYR A 118 -6.14 -17.05 6.99
C TYR A 118 -6.72 -18.39 7.41
N THR A 119 -7.86 -18.38 8.10
CA THR A 119 -8.51 -19.61 8.55
C THR A 119 -9.32 -20.30 7.45
N GLY A 120 -9.48 -19.64 6.29
CA GLY A 120 -10.28 -20.13 5.17
C GLY A 120 -9.53 -21.04 4.19
N GLU A 121 -8.22 -21.20 4.32
CA GLU A 121 -7.43 -21.97 3.35
C GLU A 121 -7.30 -23.45 3.70
N THR A 122 -7.50 -24.31 2.68
CA THR A 122 -7.22 -25.75 2.75
C THR A 122 -6.11 -26.22 1.79
N GLU A 123 -5.69 -25.39 0.82
CA GLU A 123 -4.56 -25.63 -0.09
C GLU A 123 -4.27 -24.34 -0.89
N GLY A 124 -3.07 -23.77 -0.77
CA GLY A 124 -2.66 -22.48 -1.32
C GLY A 124 -1.41 -21.95 -0.60
N SER A 125 -0.68 -21.01 -1.19
CA SER A 125 0.42 -20.29 -0.52
C SER A 125 -0.11 -18.96 -0.02
N LEU A 126 0.27 -18.56 1.20
CA LEU A 126 -0.07 -17.23 1.74
C LEU A 126 0.43 -16.06 0.84
N ASN A 127 1.30 -16.34 -0.13
CA ASN A 127 1.80 -15.42 -1.15
C ASN A 127 0.74 -15.01 -2.19
N GLU A 128 -0.47 -15.57 -2.15
CA GLU A 128 -1.62 -14.92 -2.79
C GLU A 128 -2.06 -13.64 -2.05
N TYR A 129 -1.42 -13.31 -0.92
CA TYR A 129 -1.76 -12.19 -0.04
C TYR A 129 -0.59 -11.22 0.19
N THR A 130 0.48 -11.26 -0.60
CA THR A 130 1.47 -10.17 -0.64
C THR A 130 0.78 -8.89 -1.10
N ALA A 131 1.06 -7.76 -0.45
CA ALA A 131 0.41 -6.50 -0.77
C ALA A 131 1.10 -5.83 -1.95
N MET A 132 0.35 -5.19 -2.86
CA MET A 132 0.87 -4.12 -3.74
C MET A 132 0.16 -2.77 -3.50
N GLY A 133 -1.03 -2.82 -2.89
CA GLY A 133 -1.74 -1.63 -2.41
C GLY A 133 -2.30 -1.91 -1.03
N LEU A 134 -2.30 -0.91 -0.15
CA LEU A 134 -2.79 -1.06 1.22
C LEU A 134 -3.59 0.18 1.63
N TYR A 135 -4.82 -0.03 2.08
CA TYR A 135 -5.71 1.05 2.49
C TYR A 135 -6.38 0.75 3.84
N PHE A 136 -6.42 1.73 4.73
CA PHE A 136 -7.12 1.62 6.01
C PHE A 136 -8.53 2.22 5.90
N SER A 137 -9.54 1.45 6.30
CA SER A 137 -10.94 1.91 6.34
C SER A 137 -11.75 1.11 7.35
N GLU A 138 -12.49 1.82 8.20
CA GLU A 138 -13.42 1.25 9.19
C GLU A 138 -12.79 0.16 10.08
N ASP A 139 -11.66 0.48 10.73
CA ASP A 139 -10.89 -0.43 11.61
C ASP A 139 -10.39 -1.72 10.93
N ALA A 140 -10.32 -1.71 9.60
CA ALA A 140 -9.78 -2.79 8.80
C ALA A 140 -8.75 -2.27 7.79
N LEU A 141 -7.87 -3.16 7.39
CA LEU A 141 -6.96 -2.95 6.29
C LEU A 141 -7.50 -3.70 5.06
N TRP A 142 -7.34 -3.08 3.91
CA TRP A 142 -7.74 -3.57 2.62
C TRP A 142 -6.52 -3.60 1.71
N MET A 143 -6.39 -4.65 0.93
CA MET A 143 -5.16 -4.97 0.22
C MET A 143 -5.48 -5.51 -1.17
N VAL A 144 -4.71 -5.11 -2.18
CA VAL A 144 -4.64 -5.83 -3.46
C VAL A 144 -3.49 -6.81 -3.40
N SER A 145 -3.72 -8.05 -3.83
CA SER A 145 -2.64 -9.05 -3.92
C SER A 145 -1.63 -8.67 -5.00
N GLU A 146 -0.35 -8.93 -4.78
CA GLU A 146 0.74 -8.70 -5.75
C GLU A 146 0.53 -9.47 -7.06
N GLN A 147 -0.16 -10.62 -7.01
CA GLN A 147 -0.54 -11.37 -8.20
C GLN A 147 -1.69 -10.72 -8.98
N PHE A 148 -2.27 -9.63 -8.49
CA PHE A 148 -3.37 -8.90 -9.12
C PHE A 148 -4.68 -9.66 -9.25
N THR A 149 -4.86 -10.70 -8.43
CA THR A 149 -5.98 -11.64 -8.53
C THR A 149 -6.99 -11.49 -7.41
N LYS A 150 -6.69 -10.70 -6.36
CA LYS A 150 -7.53 -10.64 -5.16
C LYS A 150 -7.56 -9.26 -4.52
N VAL A 151 -8.71 -8.91 -3.93
CA VAL A 151 -8.84 -7.90 -2.88
C VAL A 151 -9.06 -8.61 -1.56
N ILE A 152 -8.29 -8.21 -0.55
CA ILE A 152 -8.22 -8.90 0.73
C ILE A 152 -8.57 -7.90 1.82
N LYS A 153 -9.44 -8.31 2.75
CA LYS A 153 -9.75 -7.55 3.97
C LYS A 153 -9.11 -8.25 5.16
N LEU A 154 -8.30 -7.51 5.90
CA LEU A 154 -7.58 -8.00 7.07
C LEU A 154 -7.85 -7.13 8.31
N THR A 155 -7.86 -7.79 9.47
CA THR A 155 -7.95 -7.14 10.78
C THR A 155 -6.61 -6.54 11.18
N LEU A 156 -6.61 -5.63 12.16
CA LEU A 156 -5.38 -5.07 12.71
C LEU A 156 -4.52 -6.08 13.50
N SER A 157 -5.03 -7.31 13.70
CA SER A 157 -4.27 -8.44 14.23
C SER A 157 -3.64 -9.34 13.16
N GLY A 158 -3.76 -8.99 11.88
CA GLY A 158 -3.21 -9.78 10.77
C GLY A 158 -4.09 -10.96 10.34
N GLU A 159 -5.33 -11.06 10.81
CA GLU A 159 -6.27 -12.08 10.35
C GLU A 159 -6.96 -11.62 9.07
N ILE A 160 -6.85 -12.40 8.00
CA ILE A 160 -7.61 -12.24 6.77
C ILE A 160 -9.03 -12.72 7.03
N VAL A 161 -10.00 -11.81 6.90
CA VAL A 161 -11.42 -12.05 7.21
C VAL A 161 -12.30 -12.09 5.97
N SER A 162 -11.82 -11.60 4.83
CA SER A 162 -12.53 -11.70 3.56
C SER A 162 -11.53 -11.66 2.40
N VAL A 163 -11.85 -12.41 1.34
CA VAL A 163 -11.09 -12.50 0.10
C VAL A 163 -12.09 -12.39 -1.05
N TYR A 164 -11.83 -11.49 -1.98
CA TYR A 164 -12.63 -11.25 -3.16
C TYR A 164 -11.76 -11.48 -4.39
N ASP A 165 -12.18 -12.38 -5.28
CA ASP A 165 -11.45 -12.62 -6.52
C ASP A 165 -11.61 -11.42 -7.46
N LEU A 166 -10.49 -10.97 -8.03
CA LEU A 166 -10.42 -10.00 -9.11
C LEU A 166 -10.30 -10.74 -10.43
N LEU A 167 -11.18 -10.43 -11.36
CA LEU A 167 -11.10 -10.96 -12.71
C LEU A 167 -10.23 -10.02 -13.58
N PRO A 168 -9.52 -10.53 -14.59
CA PRO A 168 -8.75 -9.69 -15.50
C PRO A 168 -9.60 -8.62 -16.21
N GLU A 169 -10.89 -8.88 -16.43
CA GLU A 169 -11.83 -7.89 -16.93
C GLU A 169 -12.15 -6.74 -15.96
N ASP A 170 -11.94 -6.94 -14.65
CA ASP A 170 -12.12 -5.90 -13.63
C ASP A 170 -10.94 -4.94 -13.65
N MET A 171 -9.70 -5.43 -13.72
CA MET A 171 -8.49 -4.64 -13.97
C MET A 171 -7.30 -5.59 -14.19
N THR A 172 -6.50 -5.38 -15.24
CA THR A 172 -5.39 -6.28 -15.55
C THR A 172 -4.23 -6.19 -14.53
N MET A 173 -3.94 -4.98 -14.04
CA MET A 173 -2.82 -4.68 -13.14
C MET A 173 -3.20 -3.54 -12.17
N PRO A 174 -4.04 -3.81 -11.15
CA PRO A 174 -4.29 -2.89 -10.05
C PRO A 174 -3.03 -2.71 -9.20
N SER A 175 -2.54 -1.48 -9.08
CA SER A 175 -1.41 -1.15 -8.21
C SER A 175 -1.85 -0.67 -6.84
N ASP A 176 -3.01 -0.03 -6.72
CA ASP A 176 -3.47 0.51 -5.43
C ASP A 176 -5.00 0.45 -5.31
N LEU A 177 -5.51 0.74 -4.11
CA LEU A 177 -6.94 0.77 -3.83
C LEU A 177 -7.35 1.88 -2.87
N VAL A 178 -8.61 2.28 -2.97
CA VAL A 178 -9.26 3.18 -2.01
C VAL A 178 -10.60 2.60 -1.62
N VAL A 179 -10.89 2.58 -0.31
CA VAL A 179 -12.21 2.17 0.20
C VAL A 179 -12.97 3.38 0.70
N LYS A 180 -14.11 3.66 0.07
CA LYS A 180 -14.92 4.83 0.41
C LYS A 180 -16.40 4.56 0.23
N ASP A 181 -17.19 4.95 1.23
CA ASP A 181 -18.65 4.81 1.24
C ASP A 181 -19.10 3.36 0.96
N GLY A 182 -18.38 2.38 1.53
CA GLY A 182 -18.63 0.94 1.35
C GLY A 182 -18.24 0.39 -0.04
N LYS A 183 -17.56 1.18 -0.87
CA LYS A 183 -17.11 0.78 -2.20
C LYS A 183 -15.59 0.70 -2.25
N VAL A 184 -15.07 -0.22 -3.06
CA VAL A 184 -13.64 -0.35 -3.32
C VAL A 184 -13.35 0.16 -4.72
N TYR A 185 -12.39 1.06 -4.83
CA TYR A 185 -11.91 1.60 -6.09
C TYR A 185 -10.50 1.08 -6.31
N LEU A 186 -10.29 0.38 -7.42
CA LEU A 186 -9.00 -0.10 -7.85
C LEU A 186 -8.35 0.96 -8.73
N ILE A 187 -7.08 1.23 -8.49
CA ILE A 187 -6.25 2.15 -9.25
C ILE A 187 -5.24 1.29 -10.01
N GLY A 188 -5.19 1.43 -11.32
CA GLY A 188 -4.21 0.74 -12.14
C GLY A 188 -2.83 1.36 -12.01
N ASP A 189 -1.83 0.64 -12.49
CA ASP A 189 -0.48 1.16 -12.54
C ASP A 189 -0.30 2.24 -13.64
N HIS A 190 0.70 3.11 -13.46
CA HIS A 190 1.09 4.14 -14.42
C HIS A 190 2.60 4.34 -14.40
N GLU A 191 3.30 3.34 -14.91
CA GLU A 191 4.73 3.38 -15.12
C GLU A 191 5.09 3.72 -16.57
N ASN A 192 6.37 4.03 -16.81
CA ASN A 192 6.97 4.01 -18.15
C ASN A 192 6.27 4.84 -19.24
N GLY A 193 5.50 5.86 -18.85
CA GLY A 193 4.75 6.72 -19.77
C GLY A 193 3.47 6.08 -20.32
N GLU A 194 2.94 5.08 -19.63
CA GLU A 194 1.63 4.48 -19.91
C GLU A 194 0.48 5.51 -19.83
N PRO A 195 -0.70 5.21 -20.38
CA PRO A 195 -1.87 6.06 -20.21
C PRO A 195 -2.22 6.24 -18.74
N VAL A 196 -2.85 7.38 -18.40
CA VAL A 196 -3.38 7.65 -17.05
C VAL A 196 -4.03 6.40 -16.48
N PRO A 197 -3.69 6.03 -15.22
CA PRO A 197 -4.08 4.73 -14.70
C PRO A 197 -5.61 4.61 -14.68
N PRO A 198 -6.15 3.45 -15.09
CA PRO A 198 -7.58 3.21 -15.00
C PRO A 198 -8.04 3.26 -13.54
N LEU A 199 -9.25 3.76 -13.29
CA LEU A 199 -9.93 3.61 -12.01
C LEU A 199 -11.22 2.81 -12.23
N ILE A 200 -11.39 1.75 -11.46
CA ILE A 200 -12.56 0.87 -11.57
C ILE A 200 -13.18 0.70 -10.19
N GLU A 201 -14.51 0.86 -10.11
CA GLU A 201 -15.27 0.56 -8.91
C GLU A 201 -15.53 -0.96 -8.87
N LEU A 202 -14.98 -1.64 -7.88
CA LEU A 202 -15.27 -3.04 -7.61
C LEU A 202 -16.55 -3.15 -6.79
N THR A 203 -17.47 -3.98 -7.27
CA THR A 203 -18.64 -4.36 -6.49
C THR A 203 -18.27 -5.55 -5.61
N ILE A 204 -18.37 -5.36 -4.30
CA ILE A 204 -18.08 -6.38 -3.30
C ILE A 204 -19.43 -6.92 -2.80
N GLU A 205 -19.73 -8.18 -3.10
CA GLU A 205 -20.93 -8.91 -2.62
C GLU A 205 -20.66 -9.74 -1.36
#